data_AF-A0A3B8LP48-F1
#
_entry.id   AF-A0A3B8LP48-F1
#
_cell.length_a   1.000
_cell.length_b   1.000
_cell.length_c   1.000
_cell.angle_alpha   90.00
_cell.angle_beta   90.00
_cell.angle_gamma   90.00
#
_symmetry.space_group_name_H-M   'P 1'
#
loop_
_entity.id
_entity.type
_entity.pdbx_description
1 polymer ?
#
loop_
_entity_poly.entity_id
_entity_poly.type
_entity_poly.pdbx_seq_one_letter_code
_entity_poly.pdbx_strand_id
1 'polypeptide(L)'
;ADVNKHPRHLAKQWVIHFGERSYEEAAQHTKAMEWVRKHVKPKRDKLKRKIRREQWWLFAERCVQLYEQITDKQQVFVQPFTTKYINPVRVDAAQVFSAPMVVFTRDDWGFYACIQSTLHDLWTHWYSSTMTGGRRYTPSDCFETFPFPDETTSLDQIGEMYHTYRDTLQQQREIGLTSIYNDFHAPDCKESQWLRLRELQQKLDTQVLKAYGWDDLHITYEFVERSYGTRRTFAASLREEIHQRLYQRNQMLAAKIE
;
A
#
# COMPACT_ATOMS: atom_id res chain seq x y z
N ALA A 1 -12.19 -0.19 -9.04
CA ALA A 1 -11.41 0.90 -9.67
C ALA A 1 -9.99 0.88 -9.13
N ASP A 2 -8.99 1.23 -9.95
CA ASP A 2 -7.59 1.27 -9.53
C ASP A 2 -7.33 2.52 -8.68
N VAL A 3 -6.93 2.31 -7.42
CA VAL A 3 -6.66 3.38 -6.44
C VAL A 3 -5.56 4.33 -6.92
N ASN A 4 -4.67 3.87 -7.80
CA ASN A 4 -3.56 4.68 -8.34
C ASN A 4 -3.98 5.61 -9.47
N LYS A 5 -5.19 5.45 -10.04
CA LYS A 5 -5.62 6.21 -11.23
C LYS A 5 -6.40 7.48 -10.93
N HIS A 6 -7.10 7.53 -9.80
CA HIS A 6 -7.91 8.69 -9.44
C HIS A 6 -7.09 9.64 -8.55
N PRO A 7 -7.01 10.95 -8.84
CA PRO A 7 -6.22 11.90 -8.05
C PRO A 7 -6.55 11.91 -6.56
N ARG A 8 -7.85 11.75 -6.23
CA ARG A 8 -8.39 11.64 -4.87
C ARG A 8 -8.57 10.20 -4.36
N HIS A 9 -8.03 9.20 -5.05
CA HIS A 9 -8.16 7.78 -4.67
C HIS A 9 -9.59 7.23 -4.52
N LEU A 10 -10.59 7.91 -5.08
CA LEU A 10 -11.99 7.53 -4.92
C LEU A 10 -12.36 6.30 -5.74
N ALA A 11 -13.20 5.45 -5.15
CA ALA A 11 -13.87 4.38 -5.88
C ALA A 11 -14.76 4.96 -6.98
N LYS A 12 -14.60 4.46 -8.21
CA LYS A 12 -15.47 4.82 -9.35
C LYS A 12 -16.73 3.94 -9.46
N GLN A 13 -16.88 2.98 -8.55
CA GLN A 13 -17.91 1.95 -8.61
C GLN A 13 -18.47 1.72 -7.22
N TRP A 14 -19.75 1.35 -7.18
CA TRP A 14 -20.47 1.03 -5.96
C TRP A 14 -20.77 -0.46 -5.92
N VAL A 15 -20.90 -1.02 -4.73
CA VAL A 15 -21.21 -2.43 -4.52
C VAL A 15 -22.33 -2.57 -3.48
N ILE A 16 -23.20 -3.55 -3.67
CA ILE A 16 -24.17 -3.95 -2.66
C ILE A 16 -23.43 -4.84 -1.65
N HIS A 17 -23.25 -4.34 -0.44
CA HIS A 17 -22.61 -5.05 0.65
C HIS A 17 -23.58 -5.19 1.82
N PHE A 18 -24.04 -6.41 2.06
CA PHE A 18 -24.94 -6.69 3.19
C PHE A 18 -24.19 -6.89 4.52
N GLY A 19 -22.86 -6.85 4.53
CA GLY A 19 -22.05 -7.18 5.70
C GLY A 19 -22.21 -8.65 6.08
N GLU A 20 -22.44 -8.92 7.36
CA GLU A 20 -22.64 -10.28 7.89
C GLU A 20 -24.12 -10.66 8.08
N ARG A 21 -25.03 -9.81 7.61
CA ARG A 21 -26.48 -9.97 7.81
C ARG A 21 -26.99 -11.34 7.38
N SER A 22 -27.95 -11.85 8.15
CA SER A 22 -28.72 -13.04 7.78
C SER A 22 -29.49 -12.81 6.47
N TYR A 23 -30.04 -13.87 5.89
CA TYR A 23 -30.86 -13.72 4.69
C TYR A 23 -32.10 -12.86 4.98
N GLU A 24 -32.74 -13.08 6.12
CA GLU A 24 -33.94 -12.38 6.57
C GLU A 24 -33.67 -10.88 6.70
N GLU A 25 -32.57 -10.51 7.34
CA GLU A 25 -32.13 -9.12 7.48
C GLU A 25 -31.77 -8.49 6.13
N ALA A 26 -30.99 -9.18 5.30
CA ALA A 26 -30.60 -8.68 3.99
C ALA A 26 -31.80 -8.54 3.05
N ALA A 27 -32.81 -9.42 3.17
CA ALA A 27 -34.01 -9.40 2.36
C ALA A 27 -34.95 -8.21 2.66
N GLN A 28 -34.81 -7.56 3.81
CA GLN A 28 -35.50 -6.30 4.12
C GLN A 28 -35.11 -5.18 3.14
N HIS A 29 -33.89 -5.24 2.58
CA HIS A 29 -33.43 -4.33 1.52
C HIS A 29 -33.90 -4.82 0.14
N THR A 30 -35.22 -4.78 -0.09
CA THR A 30 -35.90 -5.39 -1.25
C THR A 30 -35.24 -5.12 -2.60
N LYS A 31 -35.02 -3.85 -2.98
CA LYS A 31 -34.39 -3.50 -4.27
C LYS A 31 -32.98 -4.08 -4.44
N ALA A 32 -32.17 -4.03 -3.37
CA ALA A 32 -30.81 -4.56 -3.39
C ALA A 32 -30.83 -6.09 -3.49
N MET A 33 -31.70 -6.75 -2.72
CA MET A 33 -31.84 -8.20 -2.73
C MET A 33 -32.36 -8.71 -4.08
N GLU A 34 -33.34 -8.05 -4.69
CA GLU A 34 -33.83 -8.38 -6.04
C GLU A 34 -32.71 -8.29 -7.08
N TRP A 35 -31.90 -7.24 -7.03
CA TRP A 35 -30.76 -7.07 -7.92
C TRP A 35 -29.74 -8.21 -7.77
N VAL A 36 -29.34 -8.52 -6.54
CA VAL A 36 -28.36 -9.59 -6.26
C VAL A 36 -28.96 -10.96 -6.63
N ARG A 37 -30.25 -11.19 -6.37
CA ARG A 37 -30.93 -12.44 -6.77
C ARG A 37 -30.92 -12.64 -8.28
N LYS A 38 -31.17 -11.57 -9.05
CA LYS A 38 -31.20 -11.63 -10.52
C LYS A 38 -29.81 -11.81 -11.13
N HIS A 39 -28.79 -11.13 -10.61
CA HIS A 39 -27.48 -11.03 -11.27
C HIS A 39 -26.37 -11.89 -10.65
N VAL A 40 -26.47 -12.21 -9.36
CA VAL A 40 -25.43 -12.93 -8.59
C VAL A 40 -25.82 -14.38 -8.35
N LYS A 41 -27.06 -14.65 -7.89
CA LYS A 41 -27.50 -16.01 -7.53
C LYS A 41 -27.31 -17.05 -8.65
N PRO A 42 -27.67 -16.80 -9.93
CA PRO A 42 -27.52 -17.81 -10.99
C PRO A 42 -26.06 -18.22 -11.24
N LYS A 43 -25.11 -17.30 -10.99
CA LYS A 43 -23.68 -17.58 -11.06
C LYS A 43 -23.21 -18.36 -9.83
N ARG A 44 -23.71 -17.99 -8.65
CA ARG A 44 -23.39 -18.66 -7.38
C ARG A 44 -23.86 -20.10 -7.34
N ASP A 45 -25.07 -20.40 -7.81
CA ASP A 45 -25.67 -21.75 -7.82
C ASP A 45 -24.79 -22.78 -8.57
N LYS A 46 -23.97 -22.34 -9.53
CA LYS A 46 -23.06 -23.20 -10.31
C LYS A 46 -21.72 -23.48 -9.62
N LEU A 47 -21.42 -22.82 -8.48
CA LEU A 47 -20.13 -22.97 -7.80
C LEU A 47 -20.06 -24.30 -7.04
N LYS A 48 -18.87 -24.92 -6.97
CA LYS A 48 -18.66 -26.18 -6.24
C LYS A 48 -18.77 -26.06 -4.71
N ARG A 49 -18.34 -24.93 -4.13
CA ARG A 49 -18.35 -24.72 -2.67
C ARG A 49 -19.77 -24.45 -2.18
N LYS A 50 -20.29 -25.35 -1.33
CA LYS A 50 -21.66 -25.31 -0.77
C LYS A 50 -22.02 -23.94 -0.16
N ILE A 51 -21.15 -23.41 0.69
CA ILE A 51 -21.38 -22.11 1.36
C ILE A 51 -21.63 -20.96 0.39
N ARG A 52 -20.94 -20.93 -0.77
CA ARG A 52 -21.12 -19.87 -1.77
C ARG A 52 -22.43 -19.98 -2.54
N ARG A 53 -23.04 -21.17 -2.58
CA ARG A 53 -24.38 -21.41 -3.15
C ARG A 53 -25.47 -21.05 -2.15
N GLU A 54 -25.30 -21.47 -0.90
CA GLU A 54 -26.30 -21.28 0.15
C GLU A 54 -26.34 -19.84 0.64
N GLN A 55 -25.18 -19.21 0.83
CA GLN A 55 -25.04 -17.80 1.23
C GLN A 55 -24.74 -16.89 0.02
N TRP A 56 -25.48 -17.09 -1.06
CA TRP A 56 -25.22 -16.45 -2.35
C TRP A 56 -25.31 -14.91 -2.34
N TRP A 57 -25.99 -14.33 -1.35
CA TRP A 57 -26.12 -12.87 -1.19
C TRP A 57 -24.89 -12.24 -0.53
N LEU A 58 -24.02 -13.03 0.10
CA LEU A 58 -22.81 -12.57 0.77
C LEU A 58 -21.59 -12.59 -0.15
N PHE A 59 -20.56 -11.86 0.25
CA PHE A 59 -19.26 -11.95 -0.42
C PHE A 59 -18.63 -13.31 -0.21
N ALA A 60 -17.87 -13.75 -1.22
CA ALA A 60 -17.28 -15.09 -1.25
C ALA A 60 -16.21 -15.28 -0.17
N GLU A 61 -15.43 -14.23 0.04
CA GLU A 61 -14.50 -14.07 1.14
C GLU A 61 -14.95 -12.80 1.85
N ARG A 62 -15.30 -12.92 3.14
CA ARG A 62 -15.89 -11.81 3.91
C ARG A 62 -14.83 -10.87 4.48
N CYS A 63 -13.58 -11.35 4.59
CA CYS A 63 -12.46 -10.62 5.20
C CYS A 63 -12.82 -10.06 6.59
N VAL A 64 -13.51 -10.85 7.42
CA VAL A 64 -14.07 -10.43 8.71
C VAL A 64 -13.00 -9.79 9.59
N GLN A 65 -11.88 -10.48 9.77
CA GLN A 65 -10.74 -10.00 10.56
C GLN A 65 -10.20 -8.65 10.09
N LEU A 66 -10.18 -8.38 8.78
CA LEU A 66 -9.76 -7.08 8.27
C LEU A 66 -10.73 -5.99 8.72
N TYR A 67 -12.03 -6.19 8.51
CA TYR A 67 -13.03 -5.18 8.85
C TYR A 67 -13.17 -4.98 10.36
N GLU A 68 -12.99 -6.03 11.17
CA GLU A 68 -12.88 -5.91 12.63
C GLU A 68 -11.71 -5.02 13.07
N GLN A 69 -10.56 -5.13 12.40
CA GLN A 69 -9.34 -4.37 12.72
C GLN A 69 -9.35 -2.91 12.26
N ILE A 70 -10.32 -2.52 11.42
CA ILE A 70 -10.42 -1.16 10.88
C ILE A 70 -11.75 -0.48 11.19
N THR A 71 -12.67 -1.15 11.90
CA THR A 71 -14.01 -0.64 12.15
C THR A 71 -14.03 0.62 13.00
N ASP A 72 -13.02 0.83 13.84
CA ASP A 72 -12.83 1.98 14.71
C ASP A 72 -12.00 3.10 14.04
N LYS A 73 -11.51 2.86 12.81
CA LYS A 73 -10.67 3.80 12.07
C LYS A 73 -11.49 4.64 11.13
N GLN A 74 -11.10 5.90 10.99
CA GLN A 74 -11.66 6.78 9.95
C GLN A 74 -10.97 6.56 8.61
N GLN A 75 -9.67 6.25 8.64
CA GLN A 75 -8.85 6.12 7.45
C GLN A 75 -7.87 4.97 7.60
N VAL A 76 -7.51 4.35 6.48
CA VAL A 76 -6.51 3.28 6.40
C VAL A 76 -5.54 3.55 5.26
N PHE A 77 -4.35 2.96 5.34
CA PHE A 77 -3.43 2.95 4.21
C PHE A 77 -3.71 1.74 3.31
N VAL A 78 -3.72 1.98 2.00
CA VAL A 78 -3.91 0.92 1.01
C VAL A 78 -2.91 1.06 -0.14
N GLN A 79 -2.66 -0.05 -0.82
CA GLN A 79 -1.97 -0.06 -2.11
C GLN A 79 -2.41 -1.25 -2.97
N PRO A 80 -2.25 -1.19 -4.30
CA PRO A 80 -2.45 -2.35 -5.15
C PRO A 80 -1.47 -3.47 -4.80
N PHE A 81 -1.94 -4.71 -4.87
CA PHE A 81 -1.10 -5.89 -4.70
C PHE A 81 -0.06 -6.04 -5.82
N THR A 82 -0.39 -5.58 -7.03
CA THR A 82 0.56 -5.50 -8.14
C THR A 82 0.69 -4.05 -8.57
N THR A 83 1.90 -3.51 -8.53
CA THR A 83 2.15 -2.11 -8.87
C THR A 83 3.55 -1.91 -9.45
N LYS A 84 3.68 -0.88 -10.30
CA LYS A 84 4.97 -0.40 -10.82
C LYS A 84 5.80 0.28 -9.72
N TYR A 85 5.13 0.96 -8.80
CA TYR A 85 5.71 1.71 -7.69
C TYR A 85 4.91 1.44 -6.41
N ILE A 86 5.61 1.11 -5.31
CA ILE A 86 4.99 0.83 -4.02
C ILE A 86 4.76 2.17 -3.33
N ASN A 87 3.52 2.65 -3.37
CA ASN A 87 3.14 3.95 -2.85
C ASN A 87 1.80 3.85 -2.13
N PRO A 88 1.83 3.58 -0.82
CA PRO A 88 0.64 3.54 0.01
C PRO A 88 -0.10 4.89 -0.03
N VAL A 89 -1.42 4.84 -0.02
CA VAL A 89 -2.31 6.01 0.01
C VAL A 89 -3.29 5.89 1.15
N ARG A 90 -3.75 7.04 1.64
CA ARG A 90 -4.70 7.10 2.75
C ARG A 90 -6.10 7.24 2.17
N VAL A 91 -7.00 6.36 2.55
CA VAL A 91 -8.39 6.34 2.08
C VAL A 91 -9.34 6.14 3.24
N ASP A 92 -10.60 6.50 3.02
CA ASP A 92 -11.69 6.27 3.99
C ASP A 92 -11.82 4.77 4.29
N ALA A 93 -11.81 4.41 5.57
CA ALA A 93 -11.90 3.03 6.05
C ALA A 93 -13.28 2.40 5.81
N ALA A 94 -14.33 3.21 5.60
CA ALA A 94 -15.67 2.74 5.29
C ALA A 94 -15.83 2.24 3.84
N GLN A 95 -14.80 2.39 3.00
CA GLN A 95 -14.81 1.84 1.64
C GLN A 95 -14.75 0.31 1.63
N VAL A 96 -15.32 -0.29 0.58
CA VAL A 96 -15.16 -1.72 0.31
C VAL A 96 -13.90 -1.94 -0.54
N PHE A 97 -12.94 -2.67 0.01
CA PHE A 97 -11.68 -2.97 -0.67
C PHE A 97 -11.82 -4.21 -1.54
N SER A 98 -11.63 -4.04 -2.85
CA SER A 98 -11.69 -5.13 -3.83
C SER A 98 -10.31 -5.75 -4.01
N ALA A 99 -10.21 -7.07 -3.89
CA ALA A 99 -8.97 -7.80 -4.16
C ALA A 99 -8.60 -7.77 -5.67
N PRO A 100 -7.29 -7.83 -6.01
CA PRO A 100 -6.15 -7.91 -5.09
C PRO A 100 -5.67 -6.51 -4.65
N MET A 101 -5.77 -6.23 -3.35
CA MET A 101 -5.39 -4.97 -2.71
C MET A 101 -4.79 -5.30 -1.34
N VAL A 102 -3.76 -4.55 -0.94
CA VAL A 102 -3.19 -4.61 0.40
C VAL A 102 -3.79 -3.49 1.21
N VAL A 103 -4.39 -3.82 2.36
CA VAL A 103 -4.92 -2.87 3.33
C VAL A 103 -4.08 -3.02 4.59
N PHE A 104 -3.48 -1.92 5.02
CA PHE A 104 -2.72 -1.87 6.26
C PHE A 104 -3.65 -1.42 7.38
N THR A 105 -3.67 -2.17 8.48
CA THR A 105 -4.51 -1.87 9.65
C THR A 105 -3.90 -0.77 10.52
N ARG A 106 -2.60 -0.50 10.42
CA ARG A 106 -1.99 0.71 11.02
C ARG A 106 -2.33 1.94 10.19
N ASP A 107 -2.62 3.04 10.88
CA ASP A 107 -3.02 4.33 10.32
C ASP A 107 -2.20 5.52 10.87
N ASP A 108 -1.14 5.23 11.62
CA ASP A 108 -0.17 6.22 12.11
C ASP A 108 0.84 6.66 11.03
N TRP A 109 1.35 7.88 11.16
CA TRP A 109 2.19 8.48 10.12
C TRP A 109 3.62 7.96 10.16
N GLY A 110 4.11 7.51 11.30
CA GLY A 110 5.42 6.91 11.45
C GLY A 110 5.50 5.57 10.74
N PHE A 111 4.47 4.75 10.88
CA PHE A 111 4.27 3.56 10.06
C PHE A 111 4.29 3.89 8.56
N TYR A 112 3.50 4.88 8.14
CA TYR A 112 3.46 5.33 6.75
C TYR A 112 4.85 5.73 6.25
N ALA A 113 5.61 6.49 7.05
CA ALA A 113 6.95 6.91 6.70
C ALA A 113 7.88 5.71 6.46
N CYS A 114 7.81 4.67 7.30
CA CYS A 114 8.57 3.44 7.07
C CYS A 114 8.21 2.78 5.74
N ILE A 115 6.91 2.54 5.46
CA ILE A 115 6.49 1.83 4.24
C ILE A 115 6.59 2.69 2.96
N GLN A 116 6.68 4.01 3.08
CA GLN A 116 6.94 4.93 1.96
C GLN A 116 8.44 5.16 1.71
N SER A 117 9.31 4.74 2.62
CA SER A 117 10.76 4.95 2.52
C SER A 117 11.39 4.18 1.36
N THR A 118 12.51 4.68 0.86
CA THR A 118 13.35 3.96 -0.10
C THR A 118 13.89 2.66 0.49
N LEU A 119 14.04 2.57 1.82
CA LEU A 119 14.44 1.31 2.49
C LEU A 119 13.41 0.20 2.27
N HIS A 120 12.12 0.53 2.41
CA HIS A 120 11.05 -0.45 2.18
C HIS A 120 10.90 -0.81 0.69
N ASP A 121 11.05 0.15 -0.22
CA ASP A 121 11.11 -0.13 -1.66
C ASP A 121 12.29 -1.07 -2.02
N LEU A 122 13.43 -0.92 -1.35
CA LEU A 122 14.57 -1.84 -1.51
C LEU A 122 14.32 -3.21 -0.90
N TRP A 123 13.74 -3.28 0.30
CA TRP A 123 13.38 -4.57 0.91
C TRP A 123 12.44 -5.36 0.03
N THR A 124 11.34 -4.72 -0.37
CA THR A 124 10.40 -5.31 -1.31
C THR A 124 11.08 -5.63 -2.64
N HIS A 125 12.11 -4.89 -3.06
CA HIS A 125 12.86 -5.25 -4.25
C HIS A 125 13.58 -6.59 -4.13
N TRP A 126 14.26 -6.83 -3.01
CA TRP A 126 15.07 -8.03 -2.82
C TRP A 126 14.23 -9.28 -2.65
N TYR A 127 13.08 -9.18 -1.98
CA TYR A 127 12.31 -10.36 -1.57
C TYR A 127 11.02 -10.59 -2.37
N SER A 128 10.47 -9.58 -3.05
CA SER A 128 9.23 -9.76 -3.81
C SER A 128 9.42 -10.41 -5.18
N SER A 129 8.44 -11.20 -5.58
CA SER A 129 8.31 -11.65 -6.97
C SER A 129 7.87 -10.52 -7.92
N THR A 130 8.20 -10.67 -9.20
CA THR A 130 7.77 -9.74 -10.26
C THR A 130 6.62 -10.32 -11.08
N MET A 131 5.86 -9.44 -11.72
CA MET A 131 4.89 -9.79 -12.76
C MET A 131 5.04 -8.80 -13.92
N THR A 132 4.58 -9.14 -15.12
CA THR A 132 4.66 -8.24 -16.28
C THR A 132 4.17 -6.84 -15.92
N GLY A 133 5.06 -5.85 -15.97
CA GLY A 133 4.76 -4.43 -15.69
C GLY A 133 4.95 -3.96 -14.25
N GLY A 134 5.42 -4.79 -13.31
CA GLY A 134 5.70 -4.32 -11.95
C GLY A 134 6.06 -5.40 -10.92
N ARG A 135 5.93 -5.03 -9.64
CA ARG A 135 6.16 -5.91 -8.50
C ARG A 135 4.85 -6.48 -7.98
N ARG A 136 4.94 -7.67 -7.39
CA ARG A 136 3.87 -8.29 -6.62
C ARG A 136 4.20 -8.16 -5.14
N TYR A 137 3.45 -7.32 -4.43
CA TYR A 137 3.61 -7.12 -3.00
C TYR A 137 2.88 -8.23 -2.23
N THR A 138 3.54 -9.36 -2.02
CA THR A 138 3.06 -10.39 -1.10
C THR A 138 3.36 -9.96 0.34
N PRO A 139 2.36 -9.77 1.22
CA PRO A 139 2.61 -9.31 2.59
C PRO A 139 3.59 -10.20 3.37
N SER A 140 3.52 -11.52 3.22
CA SER A 140 4.42 -12.48 3.87
C SER A 140 5.89 -12.35 3.45
N ASP A 141 6.15 -11.92 2.21
CA ASP A 141 7.51 -11.81 1.69
C ASP A 141 8.07 -10.40 1.91
N CYS A 142 7.19 -9.40 2.03
CA CYS A 142 7.54 -7.98 2.05
C CYS A 142 7.31 -7.33 3.42
N PHE A 143 6.07 -7.34 3.90
CA PHE A 143 5.65 -6.55 5.06
C PHE A 143 5.97 -7.28 6.37
N GLU A 144 5.57 -8.55 6.47
CA GLU A 144 5.73 -9.35 7.69
C GLU A 144 7.20 -9.63 8.01
N THR A 145 8.07 -9.57 7.02
CA THR A 145 9.52 -9.75 7.15
C THR A 145 10.30 -8.44 7.18
N PHE A 146 9.66 -7.28 6.96
CA PHE A 146 10.37 -6.01 7.01
C PHE A 146 10.74 -5.69 8.46
N PRO A 147 12.02 -5.55 8.80
CA PRO A 147 12.46 -5.40 10.18
C PRO A 147 12.30 -3.95 10.62
N PHE A 148 11.07 -3.50 10.88
CA PHE A 148 10.75 -2.12 11.31
C PHE A 148 11.67 -1.61 12.44
N PRO A 149 11.95 -0.29 12.51
CA PRO A 149 12.63 0.28 13.67
C PRO A 149 11.76 0.10 14.93
N ASP A 150 12.39 0.12 16.10
CA ASP A 150 11.70 -0.16 17.37
C ASP A 150 10.65 0.91 17.71
N GLU A 151 10.92 2.16 17.35
CA GLU A 151 10.03 3.30 17.56
C GLU A 151 9.83 4.09 16.26
N THR A 152 8.58 4.47 15.97
CA THR A 152 8.22 5.19 14.73
C THR A 152 7.61 6.57 14.96
N THR A 153 7.27 6.96 16.20
CA THR A 153 6.56 8.22 16.49
C THR A 153 7.34 9.46 16.05
N SER A 154 8.68 9.45 16.12
CA SER A 154 9.52 10.54 15.62
C SER A 154 9.37 10.80 14.11
N LEU A 155 8.82 9.83 13.37
CA LEU A 155 8.60 9.89 11.93
C LEU A 155 7.22 10.46 11.55
N ASP A 156 6.30 10.66 12.51
CA ASP A 156 4.93 11.08 12.22
C ASP A 156 4.89 12.37 11.39
N GLN A 157 5.62 13.39 11.83
CA GLN A 157 5.60 14.71 11.18
C GLN A 157 6.11 14.65 9.73
N ILE A 158 7.17 13.89 9.46
CA ILE A 158 7.73 13.79 8.10
C ILE A 158 6.87 12.89 7.21
N GLY A 159 6.27 11.84 7.76
CA GLY A 159 5.31 10.99 7.07
C GLY A 159 4.09 11.77 6.60
N GLU A 160 3.46 12.53 7.49
CA GLU A 160 2.32 13.38 7.16
C GLU A 160 2.71 14.44 6.13
N MET A 161 3.79 15.17 6.35
CA MET A 161 4.24 16.23 5.45
C MET A 161 4.50 15.71 4.02
N TYR A 162 5.14 14.54 3.88
CA TYR A 162 5.37 13.91 2.59
C TYR A 162 4.04 13.55 1.92
N HIS A 163 3.16 12.86 2.65
CA HIS A 163 1.88 12.40 2.12
C HIS A 163 1.01 13.56 1.67
N THR A 164 0.81 14.57 2.54
CA THR A 164 -0.01 15.75 2.24
C THR A 164 0.51 16.51 1.03
N TYR A 165 1.83 16.68 0.91
CA TYR A 165 2.42 17.34 -0.25
C TYR A 165 2.15 16.55 -1.54
N ARG A 166 2.38 15.23 -1.52
CA ARG A 166 2.10 14.35 -2.66
C ARG A 166 0.62 14.37 -3.05
N ASP A 167 -0.28 14.26 -2.08
CA ASP A 167 -1.72 14.27 -2.31
C ASP A 167 -2.20 15.61 -2.90
N THR A 168 -1.68 16.73 -2.37
CA THR A 168 -1.93 18.07 -2.93
C THR A 168 -1.48 18.16 -4.38
N LEU A 169 -0.29 17.64 -4.71
CA LEU A 169 0.21 17.62 -6.09
C LEU A 169 -0.69 16.78 -7.02
N GLN A 170 -1.16 15.62 -6.59
CA GLN A 170 -2.09 14.79 -7.37
C GLN A 170 -3.35 15.56 -7.73
N GLN A 171 -3.94 16.23 -6.75
CA GLN A 171 -5.18 16.98 -6.93
C GLN A 171 -4.97 18.21 -7.82
N GLN A 172 -3.92 18.99 -7.59
CA GLN A 172 -3.63 20.19 -8.40
C GLN A 172 -3.31 19.89 -9.86
N ARG A 173 -2.70 18.72 -10.13
CA ARG A 173 -2.35 18.29 -11.49
C ARG A 173 -3.41 17.40 -12.14
N GLU A 174 -4.41 16.98 -11.38
CA GLU A 174 -5.43 16.00 -11.79
C GLU A 174 -4.86 14.69 -12.34
N ILE A 175 -3.73 14.24 -11.78
CA ILE A 175 -3.04 13.00 -12.19
C ILE A 175 -3.04 11.94 -11.08
N GLY A 176 -2.94 10.68 -11.49
CA GLY A 176 -2.78 9.54 -10.58
C GLY A 176 -1.32 9.32 -10.16
N LEU A 177 -1.13 8.47 -9.15
CA LEU A 177 0.18 8.13 -8.58
C LEU A 177 1.18 7.64 -9.63
N THR A 178 0.76 6.78 -10.55
CA THR A 178 1.69 6.24 -11.56
C THR A 178 2.34 7.35 -12.39
N SER A 179 1.60 8.42 -12.69
CA SER A 179 2.15 9.57 -13.41
C SER A 179 3.17 10.31 -12.56
N ILE A 180 2.80 10.66 -11.32
CA ILE A 180 3.71 11.33 -10.38
C ILE A 180 5.02 10.58 -10.24
N TYR A 181 4.97 9.26 -10.08
CA TYR A 181 6.18 8.50 -9.84
C TYR A 181 6.99 8.24 -11.12
N ASN A 182 6.38 8.26 -12.31
CA ASN A 182 7.16 8.33 -13.54
C ASN A 182 8.04 9.59 -13.56
N ASP A 183 7.48 10.76 -13.25
CA ASP A 183 8.22 12.02 -13.19
C ASP A 183 9.22 12.05 -12.03
N PHE A 184 8.83 11.53 -10.86
CA PHE A 184 9.71 11.39 -9.69
C PHE A 184 10.96 10.58 -10.00
N HIS A 185 10.86 9.52 -10.81
CA HIS A 185 11.99 8.66 -11.19
C HIS A 185 12.67 9.07 -12.51
N ALA A 186 12.19 10.10 -13.22
CA ALA A 186 12.77 10.58 -14.47
C ALA A 186 13.96 11.54 -14.23
N PRO A 187 15.19 11.21 -14.67
CA PRO A 187 16.40 11.99 -14.35
C PRO A 187 16.42 13.40 -14.94
N ASP A 188 15.75 13.58 -16.08
CA ASP A 188 15.57 14.82 -16.83
C ASP A 188 14.43 15.70 -16.29
N CYS A 189 13.55 15.15 -15.45
CA CYS A 189 12.46 15.90 -14.87
C CYS A 189 12.96 16.83 -13.74
N LYS A 190 12.98 18.14 -14.01
CA LYS A 190 13.52 19.20 -13.13
C LYS A 190 12.48 20.22 -12.66
N GLU A 191 11.20 19.99 -12.90
CA GLU A 191 10.17 20.91 -12.40
C GLU A 191 10.20 20.97 -10.86
N SER A 192 9.98 22.17 -10.31
CA SER A 192 10.18 22.47 -8.90
C SER A 192 9.37 21.56 -7.97
N GLN A 193 8.15 21.18 -8.37
CA GLN A 193 7.31 20.33 -7.55
C GLN A 193 7.87 18.90 -7.39
N TRP A 194 8.51 18.35 -8.44
CA TRP A 194 9.14 17.03 -8.41
C TRP A 194 10.45 17.06 -7.64
N LEU A 195 11.23 18.13 -7.79
CA LEU A 195 12.42 18.36 -6.99
C LEU A 195 12.07 18.45 -5.51
N ARG A 196 10.99 19.16 -5.16
CA ARG A 196 10.51 19.25 -3.79
C ARG A 196 10.00 17.91 -3.25
N LEU A 197 9.29 17.12 -4.06
CA LEU A 197 8.88 15.76 -3.65
C LEU A 197 10.11 14.86 -3.38
N ARG A 198 11.17 14.97 -4.19
CA ARG A 198 12.45 14.27 -3.98
C ARG A 198 13.18 14.75 -2.74
N GLU A 199 13.15 16.05 -2.44
CA GLU A 199 13.71 16.62 -1.21
C GLU A 199 12.97 16.08 0.03
N LEU A 200 11.63 16.03 -0.02
CA LEU A 200 10.83 15.45 1.05
C LEU A 200 11.10 13.95 1.22
N GLN A 201 11.24 13.19 0.12
CA GLN A 201 11.65 11.78 0.20
C GLN A 201 13.01 11.66 0.89
N GLN A 202 13.98 12.50 0.53
CA GLN A 202 15.31 12.45 1.14
C GLN A 202 15.24 12.75 2.64
N LYS A 203 14.44 13.74 3.07
CA LYS A 203 14.24 14.01 4.50
C LYS A 203 13.58 12.84 5.22
N LEU A 204 12.57 12.22 4.60
CA LEU A 204 11.89 11.04 5.11
C LEU A 204 12.86 9.88 5.27
N ASP A 205 13.63 9.56 4.22
CA ASP A 205 14.63 8.50 4.24
C ASP A 205 15.71 8.76 5.31
N THR A 206 16.18 10.01 5.44
CA THR A 206 17.13 10.39 6.50
C THR A 206 16.54 10.09 7.88
N GLN A 207 15.30 10.51 8.15
CA GLN A 207 14.70 10.29 9.46
C GLN A 207 14.45 8.80 9.73
N VAL A 208 14.08 8.03 8.71
CA VAL A 208 13.95 6.58 8.83
C VAL A 208 15.29 5.93 9.19
N LEU A 209 16.40 6.32 8.55
CA LEU A 209 17.74 5.84 8.94
C LEU A 209 18.06 6.17 10.41
N LYS A 210 17.69 7.36 10.88
CA LYS A 210 17.86 7.75 12.29
C LYS A 210 17.01 6.93 13.25
N ALA A 211 15.78 6.58 12.86
CA ALA A 211 14.93 5.70 13.66
C ALA A 211 15.53 4.29 13.81
N TYR A 212 16.37 3.86 12.85
CA TYR A 212 17.18 2.65 12.96
C TYR A 212 18.47 2.83 13.78
N GLY A 213 18.84 4.06 14.15
CA GLY A 213 20.14 4.38 14.77
C GLY A 213 21.31 4.38 13.78
N TRP A 214 21.04 4.58 12.48
CA TRP A 214 22.06 4.56 11.41
C TRP A 214 22.43 5.98 10.95
N ASP A 215 22.75 6.85 11.92
CA ASP A 215 23.17 8.24 11.68
C ASP A 215 24.49 8.35 10.90
N ASP A 216 25.27 7.27 10.84
CA ASP A 216 26.53 7.18 10.13
C ASP A 216 26.36 7.07 8.60
N LEU A 217 25.16 6.68 8.13
CA LEU A 217 24.88 6.49 6.71
C LEU A 217 24.54 7.81 6.01
N HIS A 218 25.31 8.11 4.97
CA HIS A 218 25.14 9.31 4.16
C HIS A 218 24.33 8.99 2.90
N ILE A 219 23.13 9.57 2.80
CA ILE A 219 22.25 9.32 1.64
C ILE A 219 22.83 9.93 0.38
N THR A 220 23.03 9.06 -0.61
CA THR A 220 23.30 9.42 -2.00
C THR A 220 22.33 8.66 -2.89
N TYR A 221 21.86 9.29 -3.96
CA TYR A 221 20.92 8.68 -4.91
C TYR A 221 21.54 8.57 -6.28
N GLU A 222 21.11 7.56 -7.02
CA GLU A 222 21.41 7.35 -8.43
C GLU A 222 20.13 6.98 -9.18
N PHE A 223 20.21 7.01 -10.52
CA PHE A 223 19.14 6.54 -11.39
C PHE A 223 19.57 5.23 -12.02
N VAL A 224 18.80 4.17 -11.80
CA VAL A 224 19.09 2.81 -12.27
C VAL A 224 18.03 2.39 -13.29
N GLU A 225 18.47 1.93 -14.46
CA GLU A 225 17.57 1.32 -15.45
C GLU A 225 17.11 -0.08 -15.02
N ARG A 226 15.82 -0.34 -15.20
CA ARG A 226 15.19 -1.62 -14.87
C ARG A 226 14.23 -2.03 -15.98
N SER A 227 13.82 -3.29 -16.00
CA SER A 227 12.87 -3.82 -17.00
C SER A 227 11.52 -3.10 -17.04
N TYR A 228 11.18 -2.34 -16.00
CA TYR A 228 9.98 -1.54 -15.86
C TYR A 228 10.28 -0.03 -15.73
N GLY A 229 11.40 0.41 -16.32
CA GLY A 229 11.83 1.81 -16.43
C GLY A 229 12.75 2.27 -15.31
N THR A 230 13.30 3.48 -15.49
CA THR A 230 14.25 4.12 -14.59
C THR A 230 13.73 4.20 -13.15
N ARG A 231 14.63 4.03 -12.19
CA ARG A 231 14.37 4.22 -10.76
C ARG A 231 15.44 5.07 -10.12
N ARG A 232 15.04 6.24 -9.62
CA ARG A 232 15.77 6.93 -8.55
C ARG A 232 15.77 6.08 -7.28
N THR A 233 16.93 5.64 -6.81
CA THR A 233 17.12 4.83 -5.60
C THR A 233 18.47 5.18 -4.96
N PHE A 234 18.81 4.60 -3.81
CA PHE A 234 20.11 4.85 -3.18
C PHE A 234 21.27 4.39 -4.09
N ALA A 235 22.42 5.04 -3.96
CA ALA A 235 23.64 4.61 -4.65
C ALA A 235 23.99 3.16 -4.31
N ALA A 236 24.64 2.44 -5.24
CA ALA A 236 24.91 1.02 -5.11
C ALA A 236 25.56 0.61 -3.77
N SER A 237 26.59 1.34 -3.30
CA SER A 237 27.26 1.07 -2.02
C SER A 237 26.34 1.20 -0.82
N LEU A 238 25.50 2.25 -0.80
CA LEU A 238 24.53 2.45 0.27
C LEU A 238 23.42 1.39 0.24
N ARG A 239 23.00 0.92 -0.95
CA ARG A 239 22.03 -0.17 -1.07
C ARG A 239 22.55 -1.47 -0.47
N GLU A 240 23.82 -1.79 -0.71
CA GLU A 240 24.45 -2.98 -0.15
C GLU A 240 24.56 -2.92 1.38
N GLU A 241 25.01 -1.79 1.93
CA GLU A 241 25.10 -1.57 3.37
C GLU A 241 23.73 -1.67 4.05
N ILE A 242 22.71 -0.99 3.49
CA ILE A 242 21.33 -1.06 4.01
C ILE A 242 20.79 -2.48 3.93
N HIS A 243 21.06 -3.22 2.85
CA HIS A 243 20.65 -4.62 2.73
C HIS A 243 21.22 -5.47 3.87
N GLN A 244 22.53 -5.34 4.12
CA GLN A 244 23.21 -6.10 5.18
C GLN A 244 22.64 -5.78 6.57
N ARG A 245 22.45 -4.49 6.89
CA ARG A 245 21.91 -4.08 8.20
C ARG A 245 20.46 -4.51 8.40
N LEU A 246 19.60 -4.35 7.39
CA LEU A 246 18.22 -4.84 7.46
C LEU A 246 18.19 -6.36 7.61
N TYR A 247 19.00 -7.09 6.84
CA TYR A 247 19.08 -8.54 6.93
C TYR A 247 19.52 -9.02 8.32
N GLN A 248 20.57 -8.43 8.89
CA GLN A 248 21.04 -8.73 10.25
C GLN A 248 19.96 -8.43 11.29
N ARG A 249 19.29 -7.27 11.20
CA ARG A 249 18.20 -6.93 12.12
C ARG A 249 17.05 -7.93 12.01
N ASN A 250 16.67 -8.34 10.80
CA ASN A 250 15.62 -9.34 10.59
C ASN A 250 15.98 -10.69 11.25
N GLN A 251 17.23 -11.15 11.10
CA GLN A 251 17.71 -12.35 11.80
C GLN A 251 17.65 -12.21 13.33
N MET A 252 18.06 -11.07 13.87
CA MET A 252 18.00 -10.80 15.32
C MET A 252 16.56 -10.79 15.85
N LEU A 253 15.60 -10.24 15.09
CA LEU A 253 14.20 -10.23 15.47
C LEU A 253 13.58 -11.63 15.42
N ALA A 254 13.90 -12.42 14.39
CA ALA A 254 13.44 -13.80 14.28
C ALA A 254 13.92 -14.65 15.46
N ALA A 255 15.18 -14.50 15.86
CA ALA A 255 15.76 -15.24 17.00
C ALA A 255 15.18 -14.86 18.38
N LYS A 256 14.43 -13.74 18.50
CA LYS A 256 13.74 -13.35 19.74
C LYS A 256 12.35 -13.94 19.89
N ILE A 257 11.79 -14.48 18.80
CA ILE A 257 10.44 -15.04 18.75
C ILE A 257 10.45 -16.56 19.02
N GLU A 258 11.62 -17.20 18.89
CA GLU A 258 11.90 -18.59 19.28
C GLU A 258 12.18 -18.72 20.79
#